data_AF-A0A7J2V9D5-F1
#
_entry.id   AF-A0A7J2V9D5-F1
#
_cell.length_a   1.000
_cell.length_b   1.000
_cell.length_c   1.000
_cell.angle_alpha   90.00
_cell.angle_beta   90.00
_cell.angle_gamma   90.00
#
_symmetry.space_group_name_H-M   'P 1'
#
loop_
_entity.id
_entity.type
_entity.pdbx_description
1 polymer ?
#
loop_
_entity_poly.entity_id
_entity_poly.type
_entity_poly.pdbx_seq_one_letter_code
_entity_poly.pdbx_strand_id
1 'polypeptide(L)'
;MRDICEVVYALVSLIPQGCVVSYSCIARILGTTPRPVAWCLRRNKLLIAIPCHRVVYSDGRVGGYTGASTLFKRQLLEYEGVLFEPNGRVSRGCFLDLEKYLGLKH
;
A
#
# COMPACT_ATOMS: atom_id res chain seq x y z
N MET A 1 -17.83 15.25 7.26
CA MET A 1 -16.70 15.00 6.34
C MET A 1 -16.00 13.76 6.86
N ARG A 2 -15.98 12.64 6.11
CA ARG A 2 -15.24 11.44 6.55
C ARG A 2 -13.74 11.79 6.60
N ASP A 3 -13.05 11.36 7.65
CA ASP A 3 -11.61 11.59 7.77
C ASP A 3 -10.90 10.87 6.61
N ILE A 4 -10.08 11.58 5.85
CA ILE A 4 -9.32 11.02 4.72
C ILE A 4 -8.52 9.79 5.13
N CYS A 5 -8.04 9.74 6.38
CA CYS A 5 -7.29 8.60 6.88
C CYS A 5 -8.17 7.37 7.10
N GLU A 6 -9.42 7.53 7.55
CA GLU A 6 -10.36 6.40 7.64
C GLU A 6 -10.61 5.79 6.27
N VAL A 7 -10.79 6.63 5.24
CA VAL A 7 -10.98 6.15 3.86
C VAL A 7 -9.71 5.47 3.32
N VAL A 8 -8.54 6.02 3.60
CA VAL A 8 -7.25 5.40 3.24
C VAL A 8 -7.11 4.03 3.91
N TYR A 9 -7.43 3.91 5.20
CA TYR A 9 -7.35 2.64 5.91
C TYR A 9 -8.34 1.61 5.35
N ALA A 10 -9.58 2.02 5.08
CA ALA A 10 -10.59 1.16 4.46
C ALA A 10 -10.10 0.63 3.10
N LEU A 11 -9.58 1.50 2.23
CA LEU A 11 -9.05 1.08 0.92
C LEU A 11 -7.86 0.12 1.04
N VAL A 12 -6.92 0.40 1.95
CA VAL A 12 -5.75 -0.46 2.15
C VAL A 12 -6.14 -1.84 2.67
N SER A 13 -7.17 -1.93 3.53
CA SER A 13 -7.68 -3.21 4.04
C SER A 13 -8.35 -4.07 2.97
N LEU A 14 -8.69 -3.52 1.79
CA LEU A 14 -9.25 -4.28 0.67
C LEU A 14 -8.18 -4.95 -0.22
N ILE A 15 -6.90 -4.58 -0.05
CA ILE A 15 -5.82 -5.15 -0.83
C ILE A 15 -5.60 -6.61 -0.35
N PRO A 16 -5.71 -7.63 -1.21
CA PRO A 16 -5.50 -9.02 -0.81
C PRO A 16 -4.04 -9.31 -0.43
N GLN A 17 -3.82 -10.39 0.32
CA GLN A 17 -2.47 -10.92 0.60
C GLN A 17 -1.75 -11.27 -0.70
N GLY A 18 -0.43 -11.07 -0.73
CA GLY A 18 0.41 -11.32 -1.91
C GLY A 18 0.34 -10.22 -2.97
N CYS A 19 -0.48 -9.19 -2.75
CA CYS A 19 -0.62 -8.04 -3.64
C CYS A 19 -0.15 -6.74 -2.99
N VAL A 20 0.34 -5.82 -3.82
CA VAL A 20 0.69 -4.46 -3.43
C VAL A 20 0.01 -3.43 -4.31
N VAL A 21 -0.14 -2.22 -3.81
CA VAL A 21 -0.53 -1.04 -4.59
C VAL A 21 0.45 0.08 -4.35
N SER A 22 0.45 1.10 -5.21
CA SER A 22 1.28 2.28 -5.00
C SER A 22 0.54 3.37 -4.21
N TYR A 23 1.29 4.25 -3.54
CA TYR A 23 0.70 5.46 -2.94
C TYR A 23 -0.07 6.31 -3.96
N SER A 24 0.41 6.37 -5.21
CA SER A 24 -0.26 7.10 -6.29
C SER A 24 -1.54 6.41 -6.76
N CYS A 25 -1.63 5.08 -6.69
CA CYS A 25 -2.86 4.33 -7.00
C CYS A 25 -3.98 4.73 -6.02
N ILE A 26 -3.71 4.68 -4.72
CA ILE A 26 -4.69 5.11 -3.70
C ILE A 26 -5.04 6.59 -3.85
N ALA A 27 -4.04 7.44 -4.09
CA ALA A 27 -4.26 8.87 -4.27
C ALA A 27 -5.17 9.18 -5.47
N ARG A 28 -5.02 8.44 -6.58
CA ARG A 28 -5.87 8.58 -7.77
C ARG A 28 -7.33 8.24 -7.47
N ILE A 29 -7.59 7.12 -6.79
CA ILE A 29 -8.95 6.73 -6.34
C ILE A 29 -9.59 7.82 -5.49
N LEU A 30 -8.79 8.47 -4.63
CA LEU A 30 -9.25 9.52 -3.72
C LEU A 30 -9.26 10.93 -4.33
N GLY A 31 -8.85 11.11 -5.60
CA GLY A 31 -8.74 12.43 -6.23
C GLY A 31 -7.74 13.37 -5.54
N THR A 32 -6.64 12.84 -4.99
CA THR A 32 -5.64 13.59 -4.22
C THR A 32 -4.21 13.27 -4.68
N THR A 33 -3.22 13.83 -3.98
CA THR A 33 -1.80 13.53 -4.21
C THR A 33 -1.31 12.41 -3.28
N PRO A 34 -0.17 11.74 -3.56
CA PRO A 34 0.36 10.68 -2.70
C PRO A 34 0.68 11.10 -1.25
N ARG A 35 0.90 12.39 -1.02
CA ARG A 35 1.43 12.91 0.26
C ARG A 35 0.42 12.77 1.42
N PRO A 36 -0.87 13.15 1.28
CA PRO A 36 -1.92 12.82 2.25
C PRO A 36 -2.03 11.33 2.58
N VAL A 37 -1.97 10.46 1.57
CA VAL A 37 -2.03 8.99 1.76
C VAL A 37 -0.86 8.52 2.62
N ALA A 38 0.36 8.93 2.29
CA ALA A 38 1.55 8.59 3.06
C ALA A 38 1.48 9.12 4.50
N TRP A 39 0.93 10.32 4.71
CA TRP A 39 0.73 10.89 6.04
C TRP A 39 -0.25 10.07 6.88
N CYS A 40 -1.37 9.64 6.31
CA CYS A 40 -2.33 8.77 6.98
C CYS A 40 -1.71 7.42 7.35
N LEU A 41 -1.07 6.75 6.39
CA LEU A 41 -0.42 5.46 6.65
C LEU A 41 0.71 5.57 7.66
N ARG A 42 1.38 6.72 7.75
CA ARG A 42 2.40 6.99 8.77
C ARG A 42 1.84 7.06 10.19
N ARG A 43 0.57 7.44 10.34
CA ARG A 43 -0.12 7.56 11.64
C ARG A 43 -0.82 6.27 12.05
N ASN A 44 -0.77 5.24 11.22
CA ASN A 44 -1.37 3.95 11.52
C ASN A 44 -0.70 3.30 12.75
N LYS A 45 -1.41 3.24 13.87
CA LYS A 45 -0.97 2.54 15.09
C LYS A 45 -1.35 1.05 15.11
N LEU A 46 -2.19 0.62 14.17
CA LEU A 46 -2.73 -0.74 14.08
C LEU A 46 -2.06 -1.48 12.92
N LEU A 47 -0.74 -1.64 12.98
CA LEU A 47 0.10 -2.17 11.89
C LEU A 47 -0.31 -3.58 11.42
N ILE A 48 -0.95 -4.37 12.28
CA ILE A 48 -1.43 -5.72 11.96
C ILE A 48 -2.84 -5.68 11.33
N ALA A 49 -3.74 -4.84 11.85
CA ALA A 49 -5.12 -4.80 11.39
C ALA A 49 -5.30 -3.99 10.09
N ILE A 50 -4.48 -2.96 9.90
CA ILE A 50 -4.46 -2.14 8.69
C ILE A 50 -3.15 -2.48 7.94
N PRO A 51 -3.22 -3.19 6.79
CA PRO A 51 -2.05 -3.75 6.12
C PRO A 51 -1.28 -2.69 5.31
N CYS A 52 -0.80 -1.64 5.98
CA CYS A 52 -0.08 -0.53 5.34
C CYS A 52 1.26 -0.94 4.70
N HIS A 53 1.77 -2.14 5.01
CA HIS A 53 2.90 -2.73 4.31
C HIS A 53 2.60 -3.05 2.85
N ARG A 54 1.33 -3.27 2.47
CA ARG A 54 0.91 -3.51 1.06
C ARG A 54 0.95 -2.26 0.17
N VAL A 55 1.26 -1.08 0.71
CA VAL A 55 1.37 0.16 -0.07
C VAL A 55 2.83 0.54 -0.29
N VAL A 56 3.32 0.52 -1.52
CA VAL A 56 4.74 0.75 -1.87
C VAL A 56 4.92 1.94 -2.82
N TYR A 57 6.16 2.29 -3.16
CA TYR A 57 6.40 3.27 -4.22
C TYR A 57 6.01 2.67 -5.58
N SER A 58 5.58 3.52 -6.53
CA SER A 58 5.18 3.09 -7.88
C SER A 58 6.31 2.44 -8.68
N ASP A 59 7.56 2.66 -8.30
CA ASP A 59 8.75 2.04 -8.89
C ASP A 59 9.14 0.69 -8.26
N GLY A 60 8.35 0.20 -7.29
CA GLY A 60 8.58 -1.07 -6.60
C GLY A 60 9.45 -0.96 -5.35
N ARG A 61 9.97 0.22 -4.98
CA ARG A 61 10.73 0.36 -3.73
C ARG A 61 9.81 0.17 -2.51
N VAL A 62 10.26 -0.64 -1.56
CA VAL A 62 9.65 -0.77 -0.23
C VAL A 62 10.06 0.46 0.57
N GLY A 63 9.11 1.34 0.89
CA GLY A 63 9.37 2.49 1.74
C GLY A 63 8.10 3.18 2.22
N GLY A 64 8.26 4.34 2.87
CA GLY A 64 7.17 5.08 3.51
C GLY A 64 6.57 4.38 4.74
N TYR A 65 7.28 3.41 5.33
CA TYR A 65 6.85 2.71 6.53
C TYR A 65 7.32 3.43 7.79
N THR A 66 6.42 3.63 8.75
CA THR A 66 6.74 4.19 10.06
C THR A 66 6.17 3.32 11.14
N GLY A 67 7.02 2.92 12.09
CA GLY A 67 6.70 1.91 13.09
C GLY A 67 7.89 0.97 13.25
N ALA A 68 7.98 -0.07 12.43
CA ALA A 68 8.91 -1.19 12.63
C ALA A 68 10.05 -1.33 11.60
N SER A 69 10.42 -0.24 10.89
CA SER A 69 11.43 -0.18 9.81
C SER A 69 10.99 -0.75 8.46
N THR A 70 11.66 -0.30 7.39
CA THR A 70 11.47 -0.81 6.02
C THR A 70 11.77 -2.31 5.90
N LEU A 71 12.67 -2.85 6.74
CA LEU A 71 13.00 -4.27 6.75
C LEU A 71 11.80 -5.11 7.21
N PHE A 72 11.13 -4.70 8.29
CA PHE A 72 9.94 -5.40 8.76
C PHE A 72 8.80 -5.36 7.75
N LYS A 73 8.60 -4.21 7.08
CA LYS A 73 7.65 -4.10 5.98
C LYS A 73 7.95 -5.10 4.86
N ARG A 74 9.22 -5.24 4.48
CA ARG A 74 9.65 -6.23 3.48
C ARG A 74 9.37 -7.66 3.95
N GLN A 75 9.70 -7.99 5.20
CA GLN A 75 9.44 -9.32 5.76
C GLN A 75 7.95 -9.69 5.74
N LEU A 76 7.06 -8.75 6.08
CA LEU A 76 5.62 -8.99 6.00
C LEU A 76 5.16 -9.24 4.55
N LEU A 77 5.70 -8.48 3.59
CA LEU A 77 5.42 -8.69 2.17
C LEU A 77 5.89 -10.06 1.69
N GLU A 78 7.12 -10.45 2.05
CA GLU A 78 7.68 -11.78 1.71
C GLU A 78 6.85 -12.91 2.34
N TYR A 79 6.43 -12.75 3.60
CA TYR A 79 5.55 -13.71 4.28
C TYR A 79 4.18 -13.86 3.60
N GLU A 80 3.66 -12.79 3.02
CA GLU A 80 2.42 -12.82 2.23
C GLU A 80 2.61 -13.34 0.80
N GLY A 81 3.82 -13.71 0.40
CA GLY A 81 4.13 -14.25 -0.93
C GLY A 81 4.44 -13.19 -2.00
N VAL A 82 4.72 -11.95 -1.60
CA VAL A 82 5.16 -10.90 -2.55
C VAL A 82 6.58 -11.19 -3.03
N LEU A 83 6.75 -11.26 -4.34
CA LEU A 83 8.04 -11.51 -4.98
C LEU A 83 8.84 -10.22 -5.14
N PHE A 84 10.15 -10.36 -5.06
CA PHE A 84 11.12 -9.27 -5.23
C PHE A 84 12.10 -9.59 -6.35
N GLU A 85 12.35 -8.58 -7.17
CA GLU A 85 13.37 -8.60 -8.21
C GLU A 85 14.78 -8.60 -7.58
N PRO A 86 15.84 -9.01 -8.32
CA PRO A 86 17.22 -9.00 -7.81
C PRO A 86 17.70 -7.63 -7.31
N ASN A 87 17.11 -6.53 -7.80
CA ASN A 87 17.40 -5.16 -7.35
C ASN A 87 16.66 -4.75 -6.07
N GLY A 88 15.96 -5.69 -5.43
CA GLY A 88 15.23 -5.49 -4.17
C GLY A 88 13.86 -4.81 -4.32
N ARG A 89 13.39 -4.52 -5.54
CA ARG A 89 12.07 -3.94 -5.79
C ARG A 89 11.00 -5.03 -5.87
N VAL A 90 9.77 -4.68 -5.49
CA VAL A 90 8.61 -5.58 -5.66
C VAL A 90 8.42 -5.88 -7.15
N SER A 91 8.22 -7.15 -7.47
CA SER A 91 7.96 -7.60 -8.84
C SER A 91 6.66 -7.01 -9.38
N ARG A 92 6.64 -6.72 -10.68
CA ARG A 92 5.46 -6.10 -11.33
C ARG A 92 4.22 -6.98 -11.27
N GLY A 93 4.38 -8.30 -11.26
CA GLY A 93 3.27 -9.25 -11.13
C GLY A 93 2.51 -9.15 -9.79
N CYS A 94 3.13 -8.56 -8.76
CA CYS A 94 2.49 -8.36 -7.46
C CYS A 94 1.68 -7.05 -7.37
N PHE A 95 1.77 -6.16 -8.36
CA PHE A 95 1.01 -4.91 -8.34
C PHE A 95 -0.44 -5.14 -8.75
N LEU A 96 -1.36 -4.83 -7.85
CA LEU A 96 -2.79 -4.87 -8.11
C LEU A 96 -3.27 -3.55 -8.73
N ASP A 97 -4.03 -3.66 -9.81
CA ASP A 97 -4.89 -2.58 -10.28
C ASP A 97 -6.12 -2.49 -9.38
N LEU A 98 -6.03 -1.62 -8.37
CA LEU A 98 -7.06 -1.51 -7.34
C LEU A 98 -8.37 -0.92 -7.88
N GLU A 99 -8.33 -0.03 -8.87
CA GLU A 99 -9.53 0.53 -9.49
C GLU A 99 -10.32 -0.55 -10.21
N LYS A 100 -9.61 -1.35 -11.03
CA LYS A 100 -10.20 -2.50 -11.71
C LYS A 100 -10.73 -3.54 -10.71
N TYR A 101 -9.96 -3.83 -9.65
CA TYR A 101 -10.34 -4.81 -8.62
C TYR A 101 -11.60 -4.40 -7.87
N LEU A 102 -11.76 -3.10 -7.58
CA LEU A 102 -12.93 -2.55 -6.90
C LEU A 102 -14.11 -2.28 -7.85
N GLY A 103 -13.98 -2.55 -9.15
CA GLY A 103 -15.02 -2.29 -10.14
C GLY A 103 -15.29 -0.80 -10.37
N LEU A 104 -14.34 0.08 -10.03
CA LEU A 104 -14.45 1.51 -10.26
C LEU A 104 -14.20 1.77 -11.75
N LYS A 105 -15.26 2.15 -12.49
CA LYS A 105 -15.16 2.55 -13.90
C LYS A 105 -14.55 3.95 -14.00
N HIS A 106 -13.69 4.17 -15.00
CA HIS A 106 -13.36 5.50 -15.49
C HIS A 106 -14.51 6.08 -16.30
#